data_AF-A0A090TB53-F1
#
_entry.id   AF-A0A090TB53-F1
#
_cell.length_a   1.000
_cell.length_b   1.000
_cell.length_c   1.000
_cell.angle_alpha   90.00
_cell.angle_beta   90.00
_cell.angle_gamma   90.00
#
_symmetry.space_group_name_H-M   'P 1'
#
loop_
_entity.id
_entity.type
_entity.pdbx_description
1 polymer ?
#
loop_
_entity_poly.entity_id
_entity_poly.type
_entity_poly.pdbx_seq_one_letter_code
_entity_poly.pdbx_strand_id
1 'polypeptide(L)' 'MKKQSGFTLLEVMVVVVILGILASFVVPNLLGNKEKADQQKAVTDIVALENALDMYKLDNSVYPTTDQA' A
#
# COMPACT_ATOMS: atom_id res chain seq x y z
N MET A 1 -50.76 -19.73 3.66
CA MET A 1 -49.83 -18.91 4.46
C MET A 1 -48.45 -19.55 4.40
N LYS A 2 -47.46 -18.94 3.75
CA LYS A 2 -46.08 -19.46 3.75
C LYS A 2 -45.50 -19.24 5.14
N LYS A 3 -45.10 -20.31 5.85
CA LYS A 3 -44.38 -20.19 7.11
C LYS A 3 -43.03 -19.54 6.83
N GLN A 4 -42.79 -18.34 7.36
CA GLN A 4 -41.45 -17.79 7.48
C GLN A 4 -40.69 -18.65 8.50
N SER A 5 -39.69 -19.39 8.03
CA SER A 5 -38.69 -20.02 8.89
C SER A 5 -37.76 -18.92 9.40
N GLY A 6 -37.79 -18.67 10.71
CA GLY A 6 -36.82 -17.80 11.38
C GLY A 6 -35.46 -18.48 11.50
N PHE A 7 -34.41 -17.66 11.60
CA PHE A 7 -33.03 -18.09 11.83
C PHE A 7 -32.90 -18.83 13.16
N THR A 8 -32.01 -19.82 13.24
CA THR A 8 -31.70 -20.50 14.50
C THR A 8 -30.54 -19.83 15.22
N LEU A 9 -30.51 -19.93 16.55
CA LEU A 9 -29.37 -19.44 17.35
C LEU A 9 -28.07 -20.14 16.96
N LEU A 10 -28.14 -21.44 16.62
CA LEU A 10 -27.00 -22.23 16.19
C LEU A 10 -26.37 -21.68 14.91
N GLU A 11 -27.21 -21.25 13.96
CA GLU A 11 -26.78 -20.66 12.69
C GLU A 11 -26.01 -19.35 12.91
N VAL A 12 -26.49 -18.50 13.82
CA VAL A 12 -25.79 -17.26 14.21
C VAL A 12 -24.46 -17.56 14.90
N MET A 13 -24.42 -18.55 15.79
CA MET A 13 -23.18 -18.96 16.47
C MET A 13 -22.11 -19.41 15.49
N VAL A 14 -22.47 -20.25 14.52
CA VAL A 14 -21.54 -20.73 13.48
C VAL A 14 -20.99 -19.55 12.66
N VAL A 15 -21.85 -18.60 12.29
CA VAL A 15 -21.43 -17.39 11.54
C VAL A 15 -20.43 -16.57 12.33
N VAL A 16 -20.67 -16.32 13.62
CA VAL A 16 -19.76 -15.54 14.48
C VAL A 16 -18.41 -16.24 14.65
N VAL A 17 -18.40 -17.57 14.77
CA VAL A 17 -17.16 -18.36 14.83
C VAL A 17 -16.36 -18.24 13.53
N ILE A 18 -17.01 -18.38 12.37
CA ILE A 18 -16.34 -18.22 11.06
C ILE A 18 -15.78 -16.81 10.91
N LEU A 19 -16.55 -15.78 11.28
CA LEU A 19 -16.11 -14.38 11.24
C LEU A 19 -14.92 -14.13 12.17
N GLY A 20 -14.91 -14.72 13.37
CA GLY A 20 -13.79 -14.63 14.31
C GLY A 20 -12.51 -15.27 13.78
N ILE A 21 -12.62 -16.44 13.16
CA ILE A 21 -11.48 -17.11 12.50
C ILE A 21 -10.95 -16.23 11.37
N LEU A 22 -11.81 -15.80 10.44
CA LEU A 22 -11.40 -14.97 9.31
C LEU A 22 -10.76 -13.64 9.76
N ALA A 23 -11.33 -12.98 10.77
CA ALA A 23 -10.79 -11.73 11.30
C ALA A 23 -9.36 -11.88 11.85
N SER A 24 -9.00 -13.04 12.39
CA SER A 24 -7.64 -13.30 12.90
C SER A 24 -6.58 -13.43 11.81
N PHE A 25 -6.95 -13.89 10.60
CA PHE A 25 -6.03 -14.08 9.48
C PHE A 25 -5.81 -12.83 8.63
N VAL A 26 -6.74 -11.87 8.62
CA VAL A 26 -6.67 -10.67 7.75
C VAL A 26 -5.65 -9.63 8.24
N VAL A 27 -5.15 -9.75 9.47
CA VAL A 27 -4.34 -8.70 10.12
C VAL A 27 -2.89 -8.57 9.60
N PRO A 28 -2.08 -9.63 9.45
CA PRO A 28 -0.65 -9.40 9.28
C PRO A 28 -0.26 -9.49 7.81
N ASN A 29 -0.15 -8.35 7.12
CA ASN A 29 0.77 -8.22 5.96
C ASN A 29 1.06 -6.78 5.48
N LEU A 30 0.70 -5.74 6.24
CA LEU A 30 0.89 -4.35 5.80
C LEU A 30 2.21 -3.72 6.28
N LEU A 31 2.75 -4.18 7.41
CA LEU A 31 3.88 -3.50 8.06
C LEU A 31 5.25 -3.82 7.44
N GLY A 32 5.49 -5.04 6.96
CA GLY A 32 6.81 -5.43 6.44
C GLY A 32 7.12 -4.90 5.03
N ASN A 33 6.11 -4.55 4.25
CA ASN A 33 6.28 -4.10 2.86
C ASN A 33 6.44 -2.59 2.73
N LYS A 34 6.01 -1.82 3.75
CA LYS A 34 6.05 -0.36 3.69
C LYS A 34 7.49 0.18 3.71
N GLU A 35 8.33 -0.32 4.61
CA GLU A 35 9.72 0.14 4.71
C GLU A 35 10.53 -0.17 3.44
N LYS A 36 10.36 -1.37 2.87
CA LYS A 36 10.97 -1.72 1.58
C LYS A 36 10.44 -0.87 0.43
N ALA A 37 9.14 -0.59 0.40
CA ALA A 37 8.55 0.28 -0.62
C ALA A 37 9.06 1.72 -0.50
N ASP A 38 9.20 2.24 0.72
CA ASP A 38 9.72 3.59 0.98
C ASP A 38 11.21 3.69 0.56
N GLN A 39 12.02 2.67 0.83
CA GLN A 39 13.41 2.60 0.34
C GLN A 39 13.50 2.53 -1.19
N GLN A 40 12.71 1.64 -1.82
CA GLN A 40 12.69 1.52 -3.27
C GLN A 40 12.21 2.81 -3.96
N LYS A 41 11.25 3.50 -3.33
CA LYS A 41 10.79 4.81 -3.79
C LYS A 41 11.91 5.83 -3.74
N ALA A 42 12.63 5.94 -2.63
CA ALA A 42 13.76 6.86 -2.50
C ALA A 42 14.83 6.61 -3.57
N VAL A 43 15.18 5.34 -3.84
CA VAL A 43 16.12 4.99 -4.93
C VAL A 43 15.59 5.45 -6.29
N THR A 44 14.30 5.22 -6.55
CA THR A 44 13.66 5.62 -7.82
C THR A 44 13.64 7.13 -7.99
N ASP A 45 13.33 7.87 -6.92
CA ASP A 45 13.29 9.33 -6.90
C ASP A 45 14.69 9.92 -7.14
N ILE A 46 15.75 9.35 -6.54
CA ILE A 46 17.13 9.77 -6.78
C ILE A 46 17.50 9.59 -8.25
N VAL A 47 17.25 8.42 -8.83
CA VAL A 47 17.56 8.16 -10.26
C VAL A 47 16.77 9.10 -11.17
N ALA A 48 15.50 9.39 -10.85
CA ALA A 48 14.70 10.35 -11.60
C ALA A 48 15.29 11.76 -11.54
N LEU A 49 15.75 12.19 -10.36
CA LEU A 49 16.40 13.49 -10.18
C LEU A 49 17.74 13.56 -10.94
N GLU A 50 18.58 12.54 -10.85
CA GLU A 50 19.85 12.47 -11.60
C GLU A 50 19.63 12.62 -13.11
N ASN A 51 18.66 11.86 -13.66
CA ASN A 51 18.32 11.97 -15.08
C ASN A 51 17.82 13.37 -15.45
N ALA A 52 17.00 13.99 -14.60
CA ALA A 52 16.52 15.35 -14.84
C ALA A 52 17.66 16.38 -14.82
N LEU A 53 18.61 16.23 -13.89
CA LEU A 53 19.79 17.09 -13.81
C LEU A 53 20.72 16.90 -15.02
N ASP A 54 20.90 15.67 -15.49
CA ASP A 54 21.70 15.38 -16.68
C ASP A 54 21.07 15.95 -17.96
N MET A 55 19.75 15.91 -18.08
CA MET A 55 19.03 16.60 -19.17
C MET A 55 19.19 18.11 -19.08
N TYR A 56 19.05 18.71 -17.90
CA TYR A 56 19.29 20.14 -17.73
C TYR A 56 20.70 20.53 -18.15
N LYS A 57 21.70 19.74 -17.77
CA LYS A 57 23.09 19.97 -18.14
C LYS A 57 23.33 19.77 -19.63
N LEU A 58 22.66 18.81 -20.26
CA LEU A 58 22.74 18.62 -21.71
C LEU A 58 22.30 19.89 -22.45
N ASP A 59 21.22 20.52 -21.99
CA ASP A 59 20.67 21.73 -22.61
C ASP A 59 21.45 23.00 -22.25
N ASN A 60 21.95 23.11 -21.02
CA ASN A 60 22.54 24.35 -20.48
C ASN A 60 24.07 24.29 -20.32
N SER A 61 24.70 23.15 -20.64
CA SER A 61 26.12 22.86 -20.43
C SER A 61 26.61 22.94 -18.97
N VAL A 62 25.72 23.19 -18.02
CA VAL A 62 26.00 23.32 -16.58
C VAL A 62 24.88 22.65 -15.77
N TYR A 63 25.21 22.13 -14.57
CA TYR A 63 24.17 21.72 -13.63
C TYR A 63 23.50 22.95 -12.98
N PRO A 64 22.23 22.84 -12.54
CA PRO A 64 21.54 23.94 -11.88
C PRO A 64 22.17 24.23 -10.51
N THR A 65 22.10 25.48 -10.07
CA THR A 65 22.46 25.87 -8.70
C THR A 65 21.32 25.55 -7.72
N THR A 66 21.62 25.47 -6.43
CA THR A 66 20.61 25.21 -5.39
C THR A 66 19.47 26.22 -5.40
N ASP A 67 19.72 27.45 -5.85
CA ASP A 67 18.72 28.54 -5.92
C ASP A 67 17.82 28.45 -7.16
N GLN A 68 18.13 27.55 -8.11
CA GLN A 68 17.38 27.35 -9.36
C GLN A 68 16.42 26.16 -9.30
N ALA A 69 16.47 25.36 -8.22
CA ALA A 69 15.56 24.25 -7.93
C ALA A 69 14.29 24.74 -7.20
#